data_AF-A0A8H8SIF3-F1
#
_entry.id   AF-A0A8H8SIF3-F1
#
_cell.length_a   1.000
_cell.length_b   1.000
_cell.length_c   1.000
_cell.angle_alpha   90.00
_cell.angle_beta   90.00
_cell.angle_gamma   90.00
#
_symmetry.space_group_name_H-M   'P 1'
#
loop_
_entity.id
_entity.type
_entity.pdbx_description
1 polymer ?
#
loop_
_entity_poly.entity_id
_entity_poly.type
_entity_poly.pdbx_seq_one_letter_code
_entity_poly.pdbx_strand_id
1 'polypeptide(L)'
;MSFACRSSDVTDMCYAVGSNPDISGIGVRIALYAQTILSLLASSYMPDNNLAFRDSARTTYITSFALIASSIAQWKHGGLSLFDGIISTMLTSLMTVFVTTNYRYIQELGASIQIASFLFTTFWCYWGIQVWSRSTSFGLEAPDNGLITDCTANVDTIFVVFGASISAANNGIRIFALLVFSAVGGFHSIQAGWCVIKNLWHYWQHGGANTKEYNIEATVMREEYGDGRSPYISSLVYISNLIHRGRIRPRSEWRRNYSRGAVRRLGRLCLSRLLDHHDRTHHRSELKRAR
;
A
#
# COMPACT_ATOMS: atom_id res chain seq x y z
N MET A 1 -24.67 10.17 27.33
CA MET A 1 -23.46 10.83 27.86
C MET A 1 -23.11 11.95 26.89
N SER A 2 -23.35 13.20 27.27
CA SER A 2 -22.96 14.37 26.48
C SER A 2 -21.58 14.81 26.96
N PHE A 3 -20.57 14.64 26.12
CA PHE A 3 -19.22 15.14 26.38
C PHE A 3 -19.23 16.64 26.06
N ALA A 4 -19.55 17.47 27.06
CA ALA A 4 -19.46 18.92 26.92
C ALA A 4 -18.01 19.34 27.20
N CYS A 5 -17.21 19.55 26.14
CA CYS A 5 -15.92 20.21 26.28
C CYS A 5 -16.15 21.67 26.69
N ARG A 6 -15.46 22.10 27.76
CA ARG A 6 -15.53 23.44 28.33
C ARG A 6 -14.89 24.43 27.35
N SER A 7 -15.63 25.44 26.92
CA SER A 7 -15.23 26.42 25.89
C SER A 7 -14.24 27.50 26.36
N SER A 8 -13.33 27.17 27.28
CA SER A 8 -12.39 28.13 27.89
C SER A 8 -10.99 28.14 27.25
N ASP A 9 -10.72 27.30 26.25
CA ASP A 9 -9.36 26.99 25.76
C ASP A 9 -8.94 27.65 24.42
N VAL A 10 -9.77 28.52 23.81
CA VAL A 10 -9.41 29.11 22.50
C VAL A 10 -8.13 29.95 22.58
N THR A 11 -7.87 30.60 23.72
CA THR A 11 -6.65 31.36 23.97
C THR A 11 -5.41 30.49 24.22
N ASP A 12 -5.57 29.25 24.67
CA ASP A 12 -4.42 28.39 25.02
C ASP A 12 -3.85 27.67 23.78
N MET A 13 -4.70 27.39 22.77
CA MET A 13 -4.25 26.77 21.52
C MET A 13 -3.26 27.61 20.70
N CYS A 14 -3.20 28.93 20.96
CA CYS A 14 -2.28 29.80 20.24
C CYS A 14 -0.87 29.87 20.79
N TYR A 15 -0.68 29.53 22.07
CA TYR A 15 0.61 29.61 22.75
C TYR A 15 1.11 28.24 23.23
N ALA A 16 0.22 27.26 23.37
CA ALA A 16 0.56 25.89 23.73
C ALA A 16 0.13 24.93 22.62
N VAL A 17 1.09 24.10 22.16
CA VAL A 17 0.81 22.95 21.30
C VAL A 17 0.11 21.89 22.16
N GLY A 18 -1.19 22.05 22.35
CA GLY A 18 -2.05 21.09 23.02
C GLY A 18 -2.19 19.84 22.14
N SER A 19 -1.56 18.74 22.54
CA SER A 19 -1.68 17.47 21.83
C SER A 19 -2.92 16.72 22.29
N ASN A 20 -3.82 16.33 21.38
CA ASN A 20 -4.94 15.48 21.79
C ASN A 20 -4.42 14.06 22.11
N PRO A 21 -4.51 13.58 23.37
CA PRO A 21 -3.98 12.28 23.75
C PRO A 21 -4.65 11.11 23.01
N ASP A 22 -5.86 11.29 22.50
CA ASP A 22 -6.58 10.24 21.76
C ASP A 22 -6.05 10.04 20.33
N ILE A 23 -5.41 11.06 19.74
CA ILE A 23 -4.80 10.96 18.41
C ILE A 23 -3.29 10.84 18.50
N SER A 24 -2.69 11.67 19.32
CA SER A 24 -1.26 11.85 19.36
C SER A 24 -0.66 11.45 20.70
N GLY A 25 -1.45 10.80 21.56
CA GLY A 25 -0.97 10.16 22.77
C GLY A 25 0.12 9.14 22.48
N ILE A 26 1.07 9.06 23.41
CA ILE A 26 2.24 8.18 23.31
C ILE A 26 1.83 6.72 23.04
N GLY A 27 0.75 6.25 23.66
CA GLY A 27 0.23 4.89 23.48
C GLY A 27 -0.24 4.61 22.05
N VAL A 28 -0.97 5.54 21.43
CA VAL A 28 -1.43 5.41 20.04
C VAL A 28 -0.24 5.36 19.08
N ARG A 29 0.76 6.23 19.28
CA ARG A 29 1.97 6.24 18.45
C ARG A 29 2.74 4.93 18.58
N ILE A 30 3.00 4.47 19.81
CA ILE A 30 3.72 3.22 20.08
C ILE A 30 2.97 2.04 19.44
N ALA A 31 1.65 1.97 19.59
CA ALA A 31 0.83 0.91 19.01
C ALA A 31 0.92 0.89 17.48
N LEU A 32 0.84 2.05 16.82
CA LEU A 32 0.92 2.14 15.35
C LEU A 32 2.33 1.83 14.83
N TYR A 33 3.38 2.26 15.53
CA TYR A 33 4.75 1.90 15.18
C TYR A 33 4.99 0.40 15.35
N ALA A 34 4.56 -0.18 16.49
CA ALA A 34 4.67 -1.61 16.73
C ALA A 34 3.88 -2.41 15.69
N GLN A 35 2.64 -2.02 15.39
CA GLN A 35 1.81 -2.66 14.35
C GLN A 35 2.48 -2.59 12.98
N THR A 36 3.05 -1.46 12.60
CA THR A 36 3.71 -1.30 11.29
C THR A 36 4.96 -2.16 11.19
N ILE A 37 5.80 -2.16 12.23
CA ILE A 37 7.00 -2.99 12.30
C ILE A 37 6.62 -4.46 12.26
N LEU A 38 5.66 -4.90 13.07
CA LEU A 38 5.19 -6.29 13.06
C LEU A 38 4.61 -6.69 11.70
N SER A 39 3.86 -5.81 11.03
CA SER A 39 3.33 -6.06 9.68
C SER A 39 4.45 -6.20 8.65
N LEU A 40 5.46 -5.34 8.70
CA LEU A 40 6.64 -5.42 7.83
C LEU A 40 7.45 -6.70 8.08
N LEU A 41 7.67 -7.06 9.35
CA LEU A 41 8.37 -8.29 9.71
C LEU A 41 7.57 -9.52 9.29
N ALA A 42 6.25 -9.54 9.51
CA ALA A 42 5.39 -10.63 9.09
C ALA A 42 5.44 -10.83 7.56
N SER A 43 5.34 -9.73 6.80
CA SER A 43 5.49 -9.75 5.34
C SER A 43 6.89 -10.25 4.90
N SER A 44 7.95 -9.84 5.59
CA SER A 44 9.32 -10.24 5.24
C SER A 44 9.66 -11.69 5.61
N TYR A 45 9.14 -12.21 6.73
CA TYR A 45 9.49 -13.54 7.24
C TYR A 45 8.52 -14.64 6.81
N MET A 46 7.28 -14.29 6.45
CA MET A 46 6.24 -15.26 6.07
C MET A 46 5.64 -14.94 4.68
N PRO A 47 6.46 -14.91 3.61
CA PRO A 47 5.99 -14.55 2.28
C PRO A 47 4.92 -15.51 1.74
N ASP A 48 4.93 -16.77 2.18
CA ASP A 48 4.00 -17.79 1.69
C ASP A 48 2.69 -17.85 2.51
N ASN A 49 2.57 -17.10 3.61
CA ASN A 49 1.37 -17.10 4.45
C ASN A 49 0.37 -16.03 4.00
N ASN A 50 -0.38 -16.41 2.98
CA ASN A 50 -1.35 -15.56 2.33
C ASN A 50 -2.44 -15.02 3.26
N LEU A 51 -2.83 -15.82 4.27
CA LEU A 51 -3.84 -15.47 5.26
C LEU A 51 -3.31 -14.42 6.24
N ALA A 52 -2.10 -14.63 6.77
CA ALA A 52 -1.48 -13.67 7.68
C ALA A 52 -1.31 -12.29 7.03
N PHE A 53 -0.86 -12.27 5.77
CA PHE A 53 -0.73 -11.02 5.04
C PHE A 53 -2.09 -10.34 4.85
N ARG A 54 -3.11 -11.11 4.45
CA ARG A 54 -4.48 -10.58 4.26
C ARG A 54 -4.99 -9.87 5.50
N ASP A 55 -4.85 -10.52 6.65
CA ASP A 55 -5.37 -10.03 7.91
C ASP A 55 -4.55 -8.84 8.42
N SER A 56 -3.21 -8.86 8.20
CA SER A 56 -2.32 -7.72 8.45
C SER A 56 -2.71 -6.50 7.60
N ALA A 57 -2.96 -6.68 6.30
CA ALA A 57 -3.36 -5.60 5.40
C ALA A 57 -4.74 -5.03 5.79
N ARG A 58 -5.72 -5.88 6.08
CA ARG A 58 -7.06 -5.45 6.55
C ARG A 58 -6.96 -4.63 7.83
N THR A 59 -6.22 -5.13 8.82
CA THR A 59 -6.01 -4.43 10.09
C THR A 59 -5.37 -3.08 9.84
N THR A 60 -4.34 -3.03 8.99
CA THR A 60 -3.64 -1.78 8.62
C THR A 60 -4.56 -0.78 7.94
N TYR A 61 -5.39 -1.19 6.99
CA TYR A 61 -6.35 -0.30 6.34
C TYR A 61 -7.39 0.25 7.33
N ILE A 62 -7.94 -0.61 8.18
CA ILE A 62 -8.94 -0.21 9.19
C ILE A 62 -8.33 0.78 10.17
N THR A 63 -7.14 0.49 10.72
CA THR A 63 -6.48 1.38 11.68
C THR A 63 -6.09 2.71 11.04
N SER A 64 -5.57 2.69 9.81
CA SER A 64 -5.22 3.92 9.10
C SER A 64 -6.45 4.78 8.79
N PHE A 65 -7.52 4.15 8.31
CA PHE A 65 -8.76 4.84 8.01
C PHE A 65 -9.40 5.42 9.27
N ALA A 66 -9.41 4.67 10.37
CA ALA A 66 -9.91 5.15 11.67
C ALA A 66 -9.09 6.35 12.16
N LEU A 67 -7.76 6.33 12.01
CA LEU A 67 -6.90 7.46 12.37
C LEU A 67 -7.26 8.70 11.55
N ILE A 68 -7.34 8.57 10.22
CA ILE A 68 -7.68 9.68 9.32
C ILE A 68 -9.08 10.22 9.64
N ALA A 69 -10.06 9.34 9.84
CA ALA A 69 -11.43 9.73 10.17
C ALA A 69 -11.49 10.47 11.51
N SER A 70 -10.78 9.99 12.54
CA SER A 70 -10.68 10.66 13.83
C SER A 70 -10.02 12.03 13.70
N SER A 71 -8.92 12.15 12.95
CA SER A 71 -8.27 13.43 12.69
C SER A 71 -9.20 14.41 11.94
N ILE A 72 -9.93 13.95 10.94
CA ILE A 72 -10.90 14.78 10.21
C ILE A 72 -12.03 15.24 11.16
N ALA A 73 -12.55 14.35 11.99
CA ALA A 73 -13.61 14.69 12.95
C ALA A 73 -13.12 15.74 13.94
N GLN A 74 -11.94 15.56 14.53
CA GLN A 74 -11.37 16.52 15.47
C GLN A 74 -11.02 17.86 14.80
N TRP A 75 -10.53 17.83 13.56
CA TRP A 75 -10.29 19.04 12.78
C TRP A 75 -11.58 19.84 12.56
N LYS A 76 -12.70 19.17 12.26
CA LYS A 76 -14.00 19.83 12.09
C LYS A 76 -14.58 20.41 13.38
N HIS A 77 -14.17 19.92 14.53
CA HIS A 77 -14.56 20.48 15.83
C HIS A 77 -13.59 21.57 16.34
N GLY A 78 -12.62 21.99 15.51
CA GLY A 78 -11.65 23.03 15.88
C GLY A 78 -10.65 22.59 16.95
N GLY A 79 -10.47 21.28 17.15
CA GLY A 79 -9.65 20.72 18.22
C GLY A 79 -8.37 20.02 17.75
N LEU A 80 -7.96 20.21 16.49
CA LEU A 80 -6.79 19.53 15.93
C LEU A 80 -5.66 20.52 15.65
N SER A 81 -4.57 20.38 16.40
CA SER A 81 -3.33 21.13 16.16
C SER A 81 -2.65 20.68 14.85
N LEU A 82 -1.83 21.56 14.25
CA LEU A 82 -0.98 21.19 13.11
C LEU A 82 -0.07 19.99 13.44
N PHE A 83 0.45 19.96 14.67
CA PHE A 83 1.27 18.86 15.15
C PHE A 83 0.53 17.51 15.08
N ASP A 84 -0.71 17.44 15.56
CA ASP A 84 -1.52 16.23 15.50
C ASP A 84 -1.84 15.83 14.06
N GLY A 85 -2.14 16.81 13.19
CA GLY A 85 -2.35 16.60 11.76
C GLY A 85 -1.11 16.02 11.07
N ILE A 86 0.07 16.57 11.34
CA ILE A 86 1.35 16.08 10.82
C ILE A 86 1.62 14.66 11.28
N ILE A 87 1.52 14.39 12.58
CA ILE A 87 1.74 13.04 13.14
C ILE A 87 0.79 12.04 12.50
N SER A 88 -0.49 12.39 12.35
CA SER A 88 -1.49 11.58 11.64
C SER A 88 -1.07 11.29 10.19
N THR A 89 -0.59 12.28 9.44
CA THR A 89 -0.12 12.08 8.06
C THR A 89 1.15 11.23 7.99
N MET A 90 2.09 11.35 8.94
CA MET A 90 3.30 10.54 8.97
C MET A 90 3.01 9.07 9.31
N LEU A 91 2.15 8.82 10.32
CA LEU A 91 1.75 7.47 10.72
C LEU A 91 1.03 6.73 9.59
N THR A 92 0.10 7.41 8.93
CA THR A 92 -0.61 6.84 7.78
C THR A 92 0.30 6.67 6.57
N SER A 93 1.31 7.53 6.38
CA SER A 93 2.32 7.36 5.32
C SER A 93 3.18 6.11 5.51
N LEU A 94 3.55 5.77 6.75
CA LEU A 94 4.26 4.52 7.05
C LEU A 94 3.42 3.29 6.66
N MET A 95 2.12 3.33 6.95
CA MET A 95 1.18 2.29 6.55
C MET A 95 1.00 2.22 5.03
N THR A 96 1.00 3.37 4.34
CA THR A 96 1.02 3.44 2.87
C THR A 96 2.25 2.76 2.30
N VAL A 97 3.45 2.96 2.88
CA VAL A 97 4.68 2.28 2.42
C VAL A 97 4.55 0.75 2.50
N PHE A 98 3.95 0.21 3.56
CA PHE A 98 3.67 -1.22 3.66
C PHE A 98 2.73 -1.70 2.52
N VAL A 99 1.67 -0.95 2.25
CA VAL A 99 0.71 -1.29 1.18
C VAL A 99 1.35 -1.21 -0.20
N THR A 100 2.17 -0.18 -0.48
CA THR A 100 2.77 0.02 -1.79
C THR A 100 3.86 -1.01 -2.09
N THR A 101 4.69 -1.34 -1.09
CA THR A 101 5.71 -2.39 -1.21
C THR A 101 5.11 -3.77 -1.48
N ASN A 102 3.92 -4.04 -0.95
CA ASN A 102 3.24 -5.32 -1.10
C ASN A 102 2.06 -5.28 -2.10
N TYR A 103 2.02 -4.27 -2.97
CA TYR A 103 0.86 -3.97 -3.80
C TYR A 103 0.44 -5.14 -4.71
N ARG A 104 1.39 -5.85 -5.32
CA ARG A 104 1.11 -7.00 -6.20
C ARG A 104 0.31 -8.07 -5.48
N TYR A 105 0.72 -8.37 -4.26
CA TYR A 105 0.07 -9.37 -3.43
C TYR A 105 -1.33 -8.89 -3.00
N ILE A 106 -1.47 -7.60 -2.66
CA ILE A 106 -2.76 -6.97 -2.31
C ILE A 106 -3.79 -7.03 -3.45
N GLN A 107 -3.36 -6.87 -4.71
CA GLN A 107 -4.28 -6.94 -5.85
C GLN A 107 -4.98 -8.31 -5.96
N GLU A 108 -4.34 -9.36 -5.47
CA GLU A 108 -4.78 -10.75 -5.58
C GLU A 108 -5.71 -11.22 -4.46
N LEU A 109 -5.93 -10.38 -3.45
CA LEU A 109 -6.64 -10.70 -2.20
C LEU A 109 -8.17 -10.46 -2.26
N GLY A 110 -8.69 -10.14 -3.44
CA GLY A 110 -10.13 -10.02 -3.72
C GLY A 110 -10.67 -8.58 -3.69
N ALA A 111 -11.92 -8.42 -4.15
CA ALA A 111 -12.53 -7.12 -4.38
C ALA A 111 -12.68 -6.26 -3.11
N SER A 112 -12.94 -6.87 -1.96
CA SER A 112 -13.12 -6.14 -0.69
C SER A 112 -11.86 -5.38 -0.28
N ILE A 113 -10.69 -5.99 -0.46
CA ILE A 113 -9.40 -5.36 -0.15
C ILE A 113 -9.07 -4.27 -1.17
N GLN A 114 -9.44 -4.42 -2.43
CA GLN A 114 -9.27 -3.37 -3.42
C GLN A 114 -10.14 -2.14 -3.12
N ILE A 115 -11.39 -2.35 -2.68
CA ILE A 115 -12.27 -1.25 -2.23
C ILE A 115 -11.66 -0.57 -1.01
N ALA A 116 -11.21 -1.33 -0.01
CA ALA A 116 -10.54 -0.78 1.17
C ALA A 116 -9.28 0.02 0.80
N SER A 117 -8.47 -0.50 -0.13
CA SER A 117 -7.27 0.19 -0.63
C SER A 117 -7.63 1.48 -1.38
N PHE A 118 -8.67 1.48 -2.20
CA PHE A 118 -9.14 2.67 -2.90
C PHE A 118 -9.61 3.76 -1.92
N LEU A 119 -10.46 3.40 -0.97
CA LEU A 119 -10.91 4.32 0.05
C LEU A 119 -9.74 4.86 0.85
N PHE A 120 -8.91 3.98 1.41
CA PHE A 120 -7.75 4.39 2.21
C PHE A 120 -6.84 5.35 1.46
N THR A 121 -6.40 5.02 0.24
CA THR A 121 -5.48 5.88 -0.54
C THR A 121 -6.11 7.22 -0.92
N THR A 122 -7.42 7.24 -1.19
CA THR A 122 -8.17 8.48 -1.46
C THR A 122 -8.22 9.37 -0.22
N PHE A 123 -8.60 8.81 0.93
CA PHE A 123 -8.66 9.55 2.19
C PHE A 123 -7.27 9.99 2.66
N TRP A 124 -6.23 9.17 2.46
CA TRP A 124 -4.84 9.50 2.76
C TRP A 124 -4.34 10.68 1.90
N CYS A 125 -4.59 10.62 0.59
CA CYS A 125 -4.26 11.70 -0.34
C CYS A 125 -4.98 13.00 0.05
N TYR A 126 -6.30 12.93 0.26
CA TYR A 126 -7.11 14.07 0.68
C TYR A 126 -6.61 14.69 1.99
N TRP A 127 -6.40 13.85 3.01
CA TRP A 127 -5.98 14.31 4.33
C TRP A 127 -4.59 14.94 4.30
N GLY A 128 -3.64 14.31 3.61
CA GLY A 128 -2.31 14.89 3.41
C GLY A 128 -2.36 16.24 2.69
N ILE A 129 -3.12 16.34 1.60
CA ILE A 129 -3.30 17.62 0.90
C ILE A 129 -3.93 18.66 1.83
N GLN A 130 -4.93 18.31 2.65
CA GLN A 130 -5.55 19.26 3.58
C GLN A 130 -4.55 19.80 4.61
N VAL A 131 -3.85 18.92 5.32
CA VAL A 131 -2.88 19.30 6.36
C VAL A 131 -1.78 20.19 5.77
N TRP A 132 -1.21 19.79 4.63
CA TRP A 132 -0.07 20.48 4.04
C TRP A 132 -0.46 21.71 3.21
N SER A 133 -1.67 21.77 2.65
CA SER A 133 -2.11 22.96 1.90
C SER A 133 -2.32 24.18 2.78
N ARG A 134 -2.56 23.99 4.09
CA ARG A 134 -2.79 25.08 5.05
C ARG A 134 -1.81 25.04 6.22
N SER A 135 -0.60 24.50 6.08
CA SER A 135 0.27 24.25 7.24
C SER A 135 0.55 25.48 8.12
N THR A 136 0.51 26.70 7.58
CA THR A 136 0.68 27.94 8.37
C THR A 136 -0.56 28.32 9.19
N SER A 137 -1.76 27.99 8.71
CA SER A 137 -3.05 28.37 9.33
C SER A 137 -3.88 27.17 9.79
N PHE A 138 -3.35 25.96 9.69
CA PHE A 138 -4.07 24.73 10.01
C PHE A 138 -4.43 24.71 11.49
N GLY A 139 -5.69 24.42 11.80
CA GLY A 139 -6.21 24.40 13.17
C GLY A 139 -6.42 25.77 13.80
N LEU A 140 -6.14 26.88 13.11
CA LEU A 140 -6.26 28.25 13.63
C LEU A 140 -7.52 28.98 13.15
N GLU A 141 -8.50 28.24 12.59
CA GLU A 141 -9.76 28.78 12.12
C GLU A 141 -10.66 29.06 13.34
N ALA A 142 -10.95 30.34 13.62
CA ALA A 142 -11.85 30.69 14.71
C ALA A 142 -13.30 30.28 14.37
N PRO A 143 -14.16 30.02 15.37
CA PRO A 143 -15.57 29.66 15.16
C PRO A 143 -16.34 30.66 14.27
N ASP A 144 -15.91 31.93 14.28
CA ASP A 144 -16.55 33.02 13.55
C ASP A 144 -15.92 33.31 12.17
N ASN A 145 -15.15 32.35 11.62
CA ASN A 145 -14.37 32.49 10.37
C ASN A 145 -13.27 33.57 10.42
N GLY A 146 -12.93 34.08 11.61
CA GLY A 146 -11.78 34.93 11.82
C GLY A 146 -10.48 34.12 11.81
N LEU A 147 -9.42 34.66 11.22
CA LEU A 147 -8.07 34.13 11.41
C LEU A 147 -7.49 34.77 12.68
N ILE A 148 -6.97 33.96 13.61
CA ILE A 148 -6.23 34.49 14.76
C ILE A 148 -4.85 34.93 14.24
N THR A 149 -4.65 36.23 14.05
CA THR A 149 -3.49 36.79 13.33
C THR A 149 -2.18 36.75 14.13
N ASP A 150 -2.23 36.58 15.45
CA ASP A 150 -1.05 36.65 16.34
C ASP A 150 -0.63 35.29 16.92
N CYS A 151 -0.93 34.21 16.21
CA CYS A 151 -0.76 32.84 16.69
C CYS A 151 0.53 32.20 16.16
N THR A 152 1.47 31.82 17.04
CA THR A 152 2.78 31.27 16.63
C THR A 152 2.88 29.75 16.69
N ALA A 153 1.88 29.06 17.26
CA ALA A 153 1.90 27.60 17.49
C ALA A 153 2.32 26.75 16.26
N ASN A 154 1.88 27.15 15.06
CA ASN A 154 2.25 26.46 13.82
C ASN A 154 3.71 26.70 13.40
N VAL A 155 4.25 27.89 13.68
CA VAL A 155 5.65 28.24 13.39
C VAL A 155 6.60 27.52 14.36
N ASP A 156 6.17 27.39 15.61
CA ASP A 156 6.88 26.72 16.69
C ASP A 156 6.91 25.19 16.55
N THR A 157 6.07 24.64 15.67
CA THR A 157 6.12 23.22 15.31
C THR A 157 7.37 22.94 14.47
N ILE A 158 8.37 22.28 15.09
CA ILE A 158 9.66 21.96 14.46
C ILE A 158 9.82 20.46 14.22
N PHE A 159 10.35 20.11 13.05
CA PHE A 159 10.90 18.79 12.77
C PHE A 159 12.38 18.77 13.13
N VAL A 160 12.83 17.70 13.77
CA VAL A 160 14.27 17.45 13.98
C VAL A 160 14.68 16.32 13.05
N VAL A 161 15.39 16.66 11.97
CA VAL A 161 15.86 15.71 10.96
C VAL A 161 17.38 15.72 10.97
N PHE A 162 18.00 14.60 11.32
CA PHE A 162 19.47 14.48 11.46
C PHE A 162 20.10 15.57 12.36
N GLY A 163 19.41 15.95 13.44
CA GLY A 163 19.85 16.99 14.37
C GLY A 163 19.63 18.42 13.89
N ALA A 164 19.13 18.64 12.67
CA ALA A 164 18.73 19.95 12.18
C ALA A 164 17.25 20.22 12.48
N SER A 165 16.97 21.38 13.09
CA SER A 165 15.60 21.86 13.34
C SER A 165 15.06 22.56 12.09
N ILE A 166 13.96 22.05 11.55
CA ILE A 166 13.27 22.61 10.38
C ILE A 166 11.82 22.89 10.75
N SER A 167 11.37 24.14 10.64
CA SER A 167 9.97 24.49 10.92
C SER A 167 9.03 23.75 9.97
N ALA A 168 7.92 23.23 10.49
CA ALA A 168 6.85 22.61 9.71
C ALA A 168 6.15 23.60 8.77
N ALA A 169 6.24 24.90 9.07
CA ALA A 169 5.76 25.98 8.21
C ALA A 169 6.70 26.28 7.01
N ASN A 170 7.84 25.57 6.88
CA ASN A 170 8.76 25.78 5.77
C ASN A 170 8.10 25.47 4.41
N ASN A 171 8.15 26.42 3.49
CA ASN A 171 7.57 26.29 2.15
C ASN A 171 8.14 25.11 1.35
N GLY A 172 9.41 24.77 1.52
CA GLY A 172 10.06 23.64 0.84
C GLY A 172 9.49 22.30 1.30
N ILE A 173 9.36 22.08 2.61
CA ILE A 173 8.74 20.86 3.15
C ILE A 173 7.28 20.77 2.69
N ARG A 174 6.55 21.88 2.74
CA ARG A 174 5.15 21.94 2.30
C ARG A 174 5.00 21.53 0.83
N ILE A 175 5.78 22.12 -0.07
CA ILE A 175 5.73 21.79 -1.51
C ILE A 175 6.10 20.32 -1.72
N PHE A 176 7.15 19.84 -1.05
CA PHE A 176 7.55 18.44 -1.11
C PHE A 176 6.44 17.49 -0.65
N ALA A 177 5.83 17.75 0.50
CA ALA A 177 4.73 16.94 1.02
C ALA A 177 3.53 16.96 0.06
N LEU A 178 3.13 18.14 -0.44
CA LEU A 178 2.05 18.25 -1.41
C LEU A 178 2.33 17.46 -2.68
N LEU A 179 3.57 17.48 -3.19
CA LEU A 179 3.98 16.65 -4.32
C LEU A 179 3.87 15.16 -3.99
N VAL A 180 4.33 14.72 -2.82
CA VAL A 180 4.23 13.31 -2.40
C VAL A 180 2.77 12.87 -2.32
N PHE A 181 1.91 13.59 -1.59
CA PHE A 181 0.50 13.22 -1.46
C PHE A 181 -0.24 13.27 -2.79
N SER A 182 0.02 14.29 -3.63
CA SER A 182 -0.67 14.43 -4.92
C SER A 182 -0.18 13.38 -5.94
N ALA A 183 1.13 13.21 -6.09
CA ALA A 183 1.68 12.29 -7.07
C ALA A 183 1.53 10.83 -6.64
N VAL A 184 2.00 10.48 -5.44
CA VAL A 184 1.94 9.10 -4.94
C VAL A 184 0.51 8.73 -4.57
N GLY A 185 -0.17 9.59 -3.80
CA GLY A 185 -1.54 9.33 -3.36
C GLY A 185 -2.55 9.36 -4.50
N GLY A 186 -2.45 10.36 -5.39
CA GLY A 186 -3.29 10.44 -6.58
C GLY A 186 -3.08 9.26 -7.53
N PHE A 187 -1.83 8.87 -7.78
CA PHE A 187 -1.54 7.70 -8.62
C PHE A 187 -2.14 6.41 -8.04
N HIS A 188 -1.92 6.14 -6.75
CA HIS A 188 -2.44 4.93 -6.11
C HIS A 188 -3.96 4.91 -5.99
N SER A 189 -4.61 6.05 -5.74
CA SER A 189 -6.07 6.12 -5.67
C SER A 189 -6.70 5.87 -7.05
N ILE A 190 -6.15 6.46 -8.12
CA ILE A 190 -6.60 6.22 -9.50
C ILE A 190 -6.41 4.75 -9.86
N GLN A 191 -5.24 4.17 -9.55
CA GLN A 191 -4.94 2.79 -9.85
C GLN A 191 -5.87 1.82 -9.10
N ALA A 192 -6.10 2.04 -7.80
CA ALA A 192 -7.01 1.23 -7.00
C ALA A 192 -8.47 1.38 -7.48
N GLY A 193 -8.89 2.60 -7.81
CA GLY A 193 -10.22 2.88 -8.38
C GLY A 193 -10.44 2.15 -9.70
N TRP A 194 -9.44 2.14 -10.58
CA TRP A 194 -9.48 1.39 -11.83
C TRP A 194 -9.66 -0.11 -11.61
N CYS A 195 -8.93 -0.70 -10.65
CA CYS A 195 -9.08 -2.11 -10.28
C CYS A 195 -10.50 -2.41 -9.77
N VAL A 196 -11.06 -1.55 -8.93
CA VAL A 196 -12.44 -1.69 -8.43
C VAL A 196 -13.44 -1.64 -9.58
N ILE A 197 -13.33 -0.66 -10.48
CA ILE A 197 -14.22 -0.52 -11.65
C ILE A 197 -14.13 -1.76 -12.54
N LYS A 198 -12.92 -2.24 -12.84
CA LYS A 198 -12.72 -3.45 -13.66
C LYS A 198 -13.39 -4.68 -13.02
N ASN A 199 -13.26 -4.84 -11.71
CA ASN A 199 -13.86 -5.96 -10.99
C ASN A 199 -15.38 -5.86 -10.90
N LEU A 200 -15.92 -4.67 -10.67
CA LEU A 200 -17.37 -4.41 -10.69
C LEU A 200 -17.95 -4.65 -12.09
N TRP A 201 -17.25 -4.21 -13.13
CA TRP A 201 -17.63 -4.45 -14.52
C TRP A 201 -17.65 -5.94 -14.85
N HIS A 202 -16.61 -6.68 -14.45
CA HIS A 202 -16.56 -8.13 -14.65
C HIS A 202 -17.69 -8.85 -13.90
N TYR A 203 -17.96 -8.45 -12.65
CA TYR A 203 -19.06 -8.97 -11.84
C TYR A 203 -20.42 -8.71 -12.50
N TRP A 204 -20.61 -7.51 -13.05
CA TRP A 204 -21.82 -7.14 -13.77
C TRP A 204 -22.03 -7.97 -15.03
N GLN A 205 -20.97 -8.24 -15.81
CA GLN A 205 -21.06 -9.02 -17.05
C GLN A 205 -21.28 -10.52 -16.83
N HIS A 206 -20.63 -11.13 -15.82
CA HIS A 206 -20.61 -12.60 -15.66
C HIS A 206 -21.54 -13.12 -14.56
N GLY A 207 -22.19 -12.23 -13.80
CA GLY A 207 -23.06 -12.60 -12.68
C GLY A 207 -22.30 -13.07 -11.43
N GLY A 208 -22.95 -12.96 -10.28
CA GLY A 208 -22.32 -13.26 -8.98
C GLY A 208 -21.96 -14.72 -8.75
N ALA A 209 -22.67 -15.66 -9.39
CA ALA A 209 -22.44 -17.10 -9.25
C ALA A 209 -21.08 -17.53 -9.84
N ASN A 210 -20.78 -17.11 -11.08
CA ASN A 210 -19.52 -17.45 -11.74
C ASN A 210 -18.30 -16.81 -11.07
N THR A 211 -18.49 -15.64 -10.45
CA THR A 211 -17.41 -14.93 -9.77
C THR A 211 -17.00 -15.59 -8.45
N LYS A 212 -17.96 -16.22 -7.74
CA LYS A 212 -17.64 -17.03 -6.55
C LYS A 212 -16.84 -18.26 -6.92
N GLU A 213 -17.24 -18.95 -7.99
CA GLU A 213 -16.60 -20.17 -8.44
C GLU A 213 -15.14 -19.91 -8.88
N TYR A 214 -14.90 -18.83 -9.65
CA TYR A 214 -13.55 -18.41 -10.02
C TYR A 214 -12.66 -18.08 -8.81
N ASN A 215 -13.19 -17.39 -7.80
CA ASN A 215 -12.42 -17.06 -6.59
C ASN A 215 -12.12 -18.30 -5.73
N ILE A 216 -13.05 -19.25 -5.64
CA ILE A 216 -12.83 -20.52 -4.93
C ILE A 216 -11.77 -21.33 -5.67
N GLU A 217 -11.88 -21.47 -6.99
CA GLU A 217 -10.91 -22.21 -7.81
C GLU A 217 -9.51 -21.59 -7.74
N ALA A 218 -9.40 -20.25 -7.83
CA ALA A 218 -8.12 -19.56 -7.67
C ALA A 218 -7.52 -19.75 -6.26
N THR A 219 -8.35 -19.81 -5.22
CA THR A 219 -7.89 -20.06 -3.84
C THR A 219 -7.39 -21.51 -3.68
N VAL A 220 -8.14 -22.49 -4.19
CA VAL A 220 -7.78 -23.91 -4.15
C VAL A 220 -6.49 -24.16 -4.95
N MET A 221 -6.35 -23.56 -6.13
CA MET A 221 -5.13 -23.68 -6.94
C MET A 221 -3.90 -23.07 -6.24
N ARG A 222 -4.07 -22.05 -5.39
CA ARG A 222 -2.95 -21.49 -4.59
C ARG A 222 -2.55 -22.42 -3.44
N GLU A 223 -3.52 -23.01 -2.75
CA GLU A 223 -3.26 -23.97 -1.66
C GLU A 223 -2.61 -25.25 -2.19
N GLU A 224 -3.03 -25.74 -3.37
CA GLU A 224 -2.54 -27.00 -3.92
C GLU A 224 -1.15 -26.89 -4.58
N TYR A 225 -0.85 -25.76 -5.23
CA TYR A 225 0.40 -25.63 -6.02
C TYR A 225 1.48 -24.77 -5.36
N GLY A 226 1.19 -24.10 -4.24
CA GLY A 226 2.08 -23.13 -3.61
C GLY A 226 2.30 -21.90 -4.49
N ASP A 227 2.69 -20.78 -3.88
CA ASP A 227 3.02 -19.55 -4.62
C ASP A 227 4.34 -19.75 -5.38
N GLY A 228 4.25 -20.43 -6.52
CA GLY A 228 5.36 -20.75 -7.40
C GLY A 228 5.98 -19.46 -7.91
N ARG A 229 7.02 -18.98 -7.22
CA ARG A 229 7.82 -17.83 -7.61
C ARG A 229 8.10 -17.84 -9.11
N SER A 230 7.71 -16.73 -9.75
CA SER A 230 7.86 -16.38 -11.15
C SER A 230 6.74 -16.86 -12.09
N PRO A 231 5.93 -15.94 -12.66
CA PRO A 231 4.89 -16.27 -13.64
C PRO A 231 5.41 -16.95 -14.92
N TYR A 232 6.73 -16.93 -15.16
CA TYR A 232 7.38 -17.64 -16.27
C TYR A 232 7.63 -19.13 -16.00
N ILE A 233 7.75 -19.56 -14.74
CA ILE A 233 8.00 -20.97 -14.39
C ILE A 233 6.68 -21.70 -14.10
N SER A 234 5.72 -21.01 -13.47
CA SER A 234 4.42 -21.60 -13.13
C SER A 234 3.62 -22.02 -14.38
N SER A 235 3.71 -21.26 -15.48
CA SER A 235 3.10 -21.64 -16.76
C SER A 235 3.77 -22.85 -17.44
N LEU A 236 5.08 -23.05 -17.25
CA LEU A 236 5.79 -24.24 -17.76
C LEU A 236 5.55 -25.49 -16.90
N VAL A 237 5.45 -25.34 -15.58
CA VAL A 237 5.13 -26.44 -14.66
C VAL A 237 3.66 -26.85 -14.81
N TYR A 238 2.74 -25.91 -15.02
CA TYR A 238 1.33 -26.18 -15.31
C TYR A 238 1.15 -26.92 -16.64
N ILE A 239 1.85 -26.50 -17.71
CA ILE A 239 1.86 -27.22 -19.00
C ILE A 239 2.50 -28.61 -18.85
N SER A 240 3.58 -28.73 -18.08
CA SER A 240 4.25 -30.01 -17.83
C SER A 240 3.35 -31.00 -17.06
N ASN A 241 2.66 -30.54 -16.01
CA ASN A 241 1.74 -31.37 -15.23
C ASN A 241 0.45 -31.72 -15.99
N LEU A 242 -0.05 -30.83 -16.86
CA LEU A 242 -1.18 -31.13 -17.76
C LEU A 242 -0.83 -32.19 -18.81
N ILE A 243 0.42 -32.19 -19.29
CA ILE A 243 0.94 -33.22 -20.20
C ILE A 243 1.14 -34.54 -19.43
N HIS A 244 1.65 -34.50 -18.20
CA HIS A 244 1.96 -35.70 -17.42
C HIS A 244 0.73 -36.42 -16.85
N ARG A 245 -0.37 -35.69 -16.55
CA ARG A 245 -1.61 -36.27 -16.02
C ARG A 245 -2.61 -36.74 -17.09
N GLY A 246 -2.24 -36.73 -18.38
CA GLY A 246 -3.03 -37.34 -19.45
C GLY A 246 -4.45 -36.77 -19.66
N ARG A 247 -4.79 -35.62 -19.04
CA ARG A 247 -6.14 -35.02 -19.09
C ARG A 247 -6.41 -34.19 -20.36
N ILE A 248 -5.40 -33.97 -21.19
CA ILE A 248 -5.61 -33.41 -22.53
C ILE A 248 -5.84 -34.57 -23.50
N ARG A 249 -7.11 -34.97 -23.69
CA ARG A 249 -7.48 -35.74 -24.89
C ARG A 249 -7.20 -34.84 -26.10
N PRO A 250 -6.45 -35.31 -27.12
CA PRO A 250 -6.15 -34.51 -28.28
C PRO A 250 -7.44 -34.30 -29.08
N ARG A 251 -8.07 -33.14 -28.90
CA ARG A 251 -9.11 -32.66 -29.83
C ARG A 251 -8.39 -32.29 -31.12
N SER A 252 -8.58 -33.12 -32.14
CA SER A 252 -7.87 -33.12 -33.44
C SER A 252 -8.02 -31.83 -34.29
N GLU A 253 -8.71 -30.81 -33.78
CA GLU A 253 -8.98 -29.55 -34.48
C GLU A 253 -7.90 -28.47 -34.33
N TRP A 254 -7.06 -28.51 -33.29
CA TRP A 254 -6.03 -27.48 -33.09
C TRP A 254 -4.75 -27.68 -33.94
N ARG A 255 -4.67 -28.78 -34.70
CA ARG A 255 -3.45 -29.16 -35.44
C ARG A 255 -3.25 -28.43 -36.77
N ARG A 256 -4.16 -27.55 -37.19
CA ARG A 256 -4.09 -26.95 -38.54
C ARG A 256 -3.51 -25.54 -38.66
N ASN A 257 -3.45 -24.71 -37.60
CA ASN A 257 -3.07 -23.30 -37.80
C ASN A 257 -2.00 -22.69 -36.88
N TYR A 258 -1.31 -23.46 -36.03
CA TYR A 258 -0.13 -22.94 -35.32
C TYR A 258 1.14 -23.74 -35.62
N SER A 259 2.07 -23.03 -36.25
CA SER A 259 3.27 -23.51 -36.89
C SER A 259 4.17 -24.36 -35.99
N ARG A 260 4.45 -25.59 -36.45
CA ARG A 260 5.51 -26.48 -35.92
C ARG A 260 6.93 -25.91 -36.06
N GLY A 261 7.09 -24.75 -36.70
CA GLY A 261 8.36 -24.08 -36.96
C GLY A 261 8.86 -23.22 -35.79
N ALA A 262 7.98 -22.50 -35.10
CA ALA A 262 8.38 -21.53 -34.07
C ALA A 262 8.88 -22.19 -32.78
N VAL A 263 8.18 -23.23 -32.31
CA VAL A 263 8.53 -23.94 -31.07
C VAL A 263 9.84 -24.72 -31.21
N ARG A 264 10.13 -25.28 -32.39
CA ARG A 264 11.40 -25.99 -32.67
C ARG A 264 12.61 -25.05 -32.80
N ARG A 265 12.41 -23.78 -33.18
CA ARG A 265 13.50 -22.78 -33.22
C ARG A 265 13.79 -22.21 -31.83
N LEU A 266 12.76 -21.92 -31.04
CA LEU A 266 12.93 -21.45 -29.66
C LEU A 266 13.58 -22.51 -28.75
N GLY A 267 13.20 -23.79 -28.90
CA GLY A 267 13.83 -24.88 -28.16
C GLY A 267 15.33 -25.04 -28.45
N ARG A 268 15.75 -24.87 -29.73
CA ARG A 268 17.17 -24.96 -30.10
C ARG A 268 17.99 -23.76 -29.63
N LEU A 269 17.42 -22.56 -29.64
CA LEU A 269 18.10 -21.35 -29.18
C LEU A 269 18.29 -21.32 -27.65
N CYS A 270 17.38 -21.91 -26.89
CA CYS A 270 17.50 -21.98 -25.43
C CYS A 270 18.51 -23.06 -25.01
N LEU A 271 18.50 -24.22 -25.69
CA LEU A 271 19.42 -25.32 -25.40
C LEU A 271 20.88 -24.99 -25.76
N SER A 272 21.12 -24.26 -26.86
CA SER A 272 22.49 -23.86 -27.23
C SER A 272 23.10 -22.85 -26.26
N ARG A 273 22.31 -21.92 -25.71
CA ARG A 273 22.79 -20.96 -24.70
C ARG A 273 23.05 -21.60 -23.34
N LEU A 274 22.28 -22.61 -22.96
CA LEU A 274 22.50 -23.36 -21.71
C LEU A 274 23.79 -24.20 -21.76
N LEU A 275 24.07 -24.83 -22.90
CA LEU A 275 25.32 -25.59 -23.08
C LEU A 275 26.56 -24.68 -23.11
N ASP A 276 26.48 -23.53 -23.78
CA ASP A 276 27.58 -22.55 -23.83
C ASP A 276 27.86 -21.91 -22.43
N HIS A 277 26.82 -21.72 -21.61
CA HIS A 277 27.03 -21.22 -20.25
C HIS A 277 27.69 -22.26 -19.33
N HIS A 278 27.34 -23.54 -19.46
CA HIS A 278 27.91 -24.62 -18.63
C HIS A 278 29.41 -24.82 -18.92
N ASP A 279 29.83 -24.70 -20.18
CA ASP A 279 31.23 -24.90 -20.58
C ASP A 279 32.14 -23.76 -20.06
N ARG A 280 31.66 -22.51 -20.11
CA ARG A 280 32.40 -21.36 -19.59
C ARG A 280 32.58 -21.38 -18.08
N THR A 281 31.62 -21.94 -17.33
CA THR A 281 31.75 -22.07 -15.87
C THR A 281 32.74 -23.15 -15.49
N HIS A 282 32.80 -24.24 -16.25
CA HIS A 282 33.76 -25.33 -16.01
C HIS A 282 35.20 -24.91 -16.38
N HIS A 283 35.39 -24.09 -17.42
CA HIS A 283 36.73 -23.62 -17.76
C HIS A 283 37.30 -22.58 -16.78
N ARG A 284 36.44 -21.75 -16.17
CA ARG A 284 36.86 -20.77 -15.15
C ARG A 284 37.24 -21.41 -13.80
N SER A 285 36.66 -22.56 -13.44
CA SER A 285 37.03 -23.26 -12.20
C SER A 285 38.39 -23.96 -12.31
N GLU A 286 38.72 -24.48 -13.48
CA GLU A 286 40.04 -25.09 -13.78
C GLU A 286 41.17 -24.04 -13.73
N LEU A 287 40.98 -22.88 -14.36
CA LEU A 287 41.96 -21.77 -14.34
C LEU A 287 42.23 -21.18 -12.94
N LYS A 288 41.29 -21.33 -12.01
CA LYS A 288 41.47 -20.92 -10.61
C LYS A 288 42.20 -21.97 -9.76
N ARG A 289 42.29 -23.22 -10.19
CA ARG A 289 43.07 -24.27 -9.51
C ARG A 289 44.52 -24.33 -9.98
N ALA A 290 44.80 -23.82 -11.17
CA ALA A 290 46.14 -23.79 -11.77
C ALA A 290 47.00 -22.57 -11.35
N ARG A 291 46.46 -21.66 -10.52
CA ARG A 291 47.18 -20.55 -9.88
C ARG A 291 47.23 -20.76 -8.39
#